data_AF-A0A285TS99-F1
#
_entry.id   AF-A0A285TS99-F1
#
_cell.length_a   1.000
_cell.length_b   1.000
_cell.length_c   1.000
_cell.angle_alpha   90.00
_cell.angle_beta   90.00
_cell.angle_gamma   90.00
#
_symmetry.space_group_name_H-M   'P 1'
#
loop_
_entity.id
_entity.type
_entity.pdbx_description
1 polymer ?
#
loop_
_entity_poly.entity_id
_entity_poly.type
_entity_poly.pdbx_seq_one_letter_code
_entity_poly.pdbx_strand_id
1 'polypeptide(L)'
;MKKKFLFLLFITILVGCQDQSVYQSYNHEEKDVEQQEDTVSPNVTVHGYSGIGEGYVIKKDGRNKWLLSLANIVSGHPYAMIQTSENKEIQAEVVAINKESNIAILKINNSANITPYTISDSLTIEETPKVGEIIVDEKQNIQGIVSFIHQNDRFVEKIIPSTEIEELLLTAEEDPLTYKERLALIPYFEKFPSEKIDNSVFDVNSDQLLSFIDEFHAALNSYINDGKEEYRAFIGNDELLQHFEETKSTKIQFSKSTFKSINYYDYQYIVELETTIKEGQEETKVTEIIRCILVDQQWKIISFQFQQ
;
A
#
# COMPACT_ATOMS: atom_id res chain seq x y z
N MET A 1 -7.46 37.63 -27.73
CA MET A 1 -6.63 36.70 -26.93
C MET A 1 -6.12 37.44 -25.70
N LYS A 2 -6.69 37.17 -24.52
CA LYS A 2 -6.23 37.73 -23.24
C LYS A 2 -5.75 36.56 -22.38
N LYS A 3 -4.43 36.41 -22.23
CA LYS A 3 -3.83 35.47 -21.28
C LYS A 3 -4.09 36.00 -19.87
N LYS A 4 -4.88 35.28 -19.07
CA LYS A 4 -4.97 35.52 -17.63
C LYS A 4 -3.82 34.77 -16.97
N PHE A 5 -2.93 35.51 -16.33
CA PHE A 5 -1.75 35.02 -15.65
C PHE A 5 -2.16 34.57 -14.24
N LEU A 6 -1.92 33.31 -13.92
CA LEU A 6 -2.11 32.70 -12.60
C LEU A 6 -1.08 33.32 -11.64
N PHE A 7 -1.54 33.88 -10.51
CA PHE A 7 -0.64 34.36 -9.45
C PHE A 7 -0.38 33.20 -8.48
N LEU A 8 0.83 32.64 -8.54
CA LEU A 8 1.35 31.67 -7.58
C LEU A 8 1.89 32.44 -6.36
N LEU A 9 1.30 32.24 -5.18
CA LEU A 9 1.76 32.86 -3.95
C LEU A 9 2.94 32.04 -3.39
N PHE A 10 4.16 32.57 -3.53
CA PHE A 10 5.38 32.04 -2.93
C PHE A 10 5.53 32.64 -1.53
N ILE A 11 5.39 31.83 -0.47
CA ILE A 11 5.80 32.20 0.89
C ILE A 11 7.11 31.48 1.19
N THR A 12 8.22 32.19 1.04
CA THR A 12 9.53 31.81 1.57
C THR A 12 9.71 32.47 2.93
N ILE A 13 9.85 31.67 3.98
CA ILE A 13 10.46 32.13 5.24
C ILE A 13 11.81 31.44 5.38
N LEU A 14 12.81 32.29 5.58
CA LEU A 14 14.24 32.08 5.58
C LEU A 14 14.76 31.92 7.02
N VAL A 15 15.91 31.24 7.13
CA VAL A 15 16.95 31.29 8.18
C VAL A 15 16.76 30.45 9.44
N GLY A 16 17.63 29.44 9.57
CA GLY A 16 17.97 28.77 10.83
C GLY A 16 19.42 28.25 10.80
N CYS A 17 20.32 29.04 11.38
CA CYS A 17 21.70 28.84 11.84
C CYS A 17 22.55 27.66 11.32
N GLN A 18 23.73 28.05 10.79
CA GLN A 18 24.93 27.24 10.65
C GLN A 18 25.48 26.86 12.03
N ASP A 19 25.76 25.58 12.24
CA ASP A 19 26.77 25.13 13.21
C ASP A 19 27.76 24.21 12.50
N GLN A 20 28.98 24.75 12.33
CA GLN A 20 30.15 24.00 11.90
C GLN A 20 30.79 23.36 13.14
N SER A 21 30.52 22.08 13.38
CA SER A 21 31.32 21.27 14.31
C SER A 21 32.10 20.19 13.56
N VAL A 22 33.38 20.50 13.32
CA VAL A 22 34.57 19.63 13.37
C VAL A 22 34.32 18.13 13.18
N TYR A 23 34.61 17.61 11.98
CA TYR A 23 34.96 16.20 11.79
C TYR A 23 36.47 16.09 11.56
N GLN A 24 37.16 15.53 12.55
CA GLN A 24 38.50 14.99 12.38
C GLN A 24 38.39 13.65 11.66
N SER A 25 38.87 13.61 10.41
CA SER A 25 39.01 12.37 9.65
C SER A 25 40.15 11.55 10.24
N TYR A 26 39.83 10.46 10.93
CA TYR A 26 40.78 9.41 11.23
C TYR A 26 40.98 8.57 9.96
N ASN A 27 42.20 8.61 9.40
CA ASN A 27 42.67 7.61 8.45
C ASN A 27 42.78 6.27 9.19
N HIS A 28 41.79 5.41 9.01
CA HIS A 28 41.87 4.02 9.42
C HIS A 28 42.20 3.20 8.18
N GLU A 29 43.34 2.53 8.21
CA GLU A 29 43.73 1.56 7.18
C GLU A 29 42.68 0.43 7.14
N GLU A 30 41.93 0.35 6.05
CA GLU A 30 41.00 -0.74 5.77
C GLU A 30 41.79 -2.05 5.67
N LYS A 31 41.69 -2.88 6.72
CA LYS A 31 41.89 -4.32 6.56
C LYS A 31 40.63 -4.86 5.89
N ASP A 32 40.78 -5.36 4.66
CA ASP A 32 39.80 -6.21 3.99
C ASP A 32 39.52 -7.44 4.87
N VAL A 33 38.50 -7.33 5.71
CA VAL A 33 37.86 -8.47 6.34
C VAL A 33 36.77 -8.88 5.37
N GLU A 34 36.94 -10.04 4.74
CA GLU A 34 35.89 -10.73 3.98
C GLU A 34 34.67 -10.88 4.90
N GLN A 35 33.72 -9.94 4.79
CA GLN A 35 32.44 -10.03 5.48
C GLN A 35 31.65 -11.14 4.80
N GLN A 36 31.63 -12.31 5.45
CA GLN A 36 30.70 -13.37 5.12
C GLN A 36 29.29 -12.78 5.23
N GLU A 37 28.60 -12.60 4.09
CA GLU A 37 27.25 -12.08 4.07
C GLU A 37 26.31 -13.05 4.81
N ASP A 38 25.84 -12.64 5.98
CA ASP A 38 24.84 -13.39 6.73
C ASP A 38 23.57 -13.51 5.89
N THR A 39 23.22 -14.76 5.55
CA THR A 39 22.00 -15.07 4.78
C THR A 39 20.81 -15.12 5.73
N VAL A 40 19.80 -14.30 5.45
CA VAL A 40 18.56 -14.24 6.24
C VAL A 40 17.61 -15.36 5.80
N SER A 41 16.89 -15.96 6.76
CA SER A 41 15.90 -17.02 6.50
C SER A 41 14.83 -16.57 5.48
N PRO A 42 14.37 -17.46 4.58
CA PRO A 42 13.20 -17.18 3.73
C PRO A 42 11.88 -17.16 4.51
N ASN A 43 11.85 -17.71 5.72
CA ASN A 43 10.67 -17.67 6.59
C ASN A 43 10.65 -16.37 7.38
N VAL A 44 9.50 -15.73 7.40
CA VAL A 44 9.26 -14.48 8.12
C VAL A 44 7.95 -14.56 8.89
N THR A 45 7.83 -13.73 9.92
CA THR A 45 6.54 -13.48 10.57
C THR A 45 5.86 -12.31 9.87
N VAL A 46 4.61 -12.49 9.50
CA VAL A 46 3.77 -11.47 8.85
C VAL A 46 2.79 -10.94 9.89
N HIS A 47 2.94 -9.68 10.23
CA HIS A 47 1.96 -8.92 11.00
C HIS A 47 1.11 -8.15 9.99
N GLY A 48 -0.08 -8.65 9.68
CA GLY A 48 -1.06 -7.95 8.84
C GLY A 48 -2.06 -7.18 9.70
N TYR A 49 -3.07 -6.55 9.11
CA TYR A 49 -4.07 -5.77 9.85
C TYR A 49 -5.07 -6.64 10.64
N SER A 50 -5.26 -7.88 10.20
CA SER A 50 -6.27 -8.77 10.76
C SER A 50 -5.69 -9.84 11.68
N GLY A 51 -4.37 -10.00 11.72
CA GLY A 51 -3.70 -11.02 12.56
C GLY A 51 -2.21 -11.17 12.27
N ILE A 52 -1.62 -12.20 12.86
CA ILE A 52 -0.22 -12.61 12.68
C ILE A 52 -0.20 -13.99 12.02
N GLY A 53 0.75 -14.24 11.14
CA GLY A 53 1.05 -15.58 10.66
C GLY A 53 2.40 -15.68 9.97
N GLU A 54 2.55 -16.71 9.15
CA GLU A 54 3.82 -16.99 8.46
C GLU A 54 3.84 -16.37 7.06
N GLY A 55 5.04 -16.06 6.60
CA GLY A 55 5.32 -15.64 5.24
C GLY A 55 6.58 -16.30 4.72
N TYR A 56 6.63 -16.50 3.41
CA TYR A 56 7.72 -17.24 2.75
C TYR A 56 8.21 -16.45 1.54
N VAL A 57 9.50 -16.12 1.51
CA VAL A 57 10.09 -15.48 0.34
C VAL A 57 10.19 -16.50 -0.80
N ILE A 58 9.43 -16.29 -1.87
CA ILE A 58 9.31 -17.21 -3.01
C ILE A 58 9.97 -16.70 -4.28
N LYS A 59 10.35 -15.41 -4.32
CA LYS A 59 11.06 -14.81 -5.44
C LYS A 59 11.91 -13.62 -4.99
N LYS A 60 13.03 -13.41 -5.68
CA LYS A 60 13.95 -12.27 -5.50
C LYS A 60 14.42 -11.76 -6.85
N ASP A 61 14.38 -10.44 -7.01
CA ASP A 61 14.98 -9.71 -8.13
C ASP A 61 15.67 -8.44 -7.60
N GLY A 62 16.99 -8.51 -7.47
CA GLY A 62 17.81 -7.49 -6.82
C GLY A 62 17.35 -7.23 -5.38
N ARG A 63 16.85 -6.00 -5.14
CA ARG A 63 16.30 -5.59 -3.83
C ARG A 63 14.84 -5.97 -3.64
N ASN A 64 14.11 -6.23 -4.73
CA ASN A 64 12.71 -6.64 -4.66
C ASN A 64 12.62 -8.11 -4.27
N LYS A 65 11.70 -8.41 -3.36
CA LYS A 65 11.38 -9.78 -2.97
C LYS A 65 9.88 -9.93 -2.82
N TRP A 66 9.37 -11.09 -3.23
CA TRP A 66 7.96 -11.42 -3.16
C TRP A 66 7.76 -12.54 -2.15
N LEU A 67 6.75 -12.37 -1.31
CA LEU A 67 6.43 -13.26 -0.21
C LEU A 67 5.04 -13.84 -0.39
N LEU A 68 4.90 -15.14 -0.15
CA LEU A 68 3.62 -15.82 0.01
C LEU A 68 3.16 -15.69 1.46
N SER A 69 1.89 -15.38 1.69
CA SER A 69 1.22 -15.48 3.00
C SER A 69 -0.28 -15.75 2.82
N LEU A 70 -1.02 -15.87 3.92
CA LEU A 70 -2.48 -16.01 3.87
C LEU A 70 -3.15 -14.64 3.69
N ALA A 71 -4.16 -14.59 2.83
CA ALA A 71 -4.83 -13.34 2.50
C ALA A 71 -5.60 -12.73 3.67
N ASN A 72 -6.26 -13.56 4.48
CA ASN A 72 -7.05 -13.11 5.64
C ASN A 72 -6.21 -12.38 6.70
N ILE A 73 -4.89 -12.58 6.73
CA ILE A 73 -3.98 -11.87 7.62
C ILE A 73 -3.79 -10.42 7.16
N VAL A 74 -3.65 -10.22 5.85
CA VAL A 74 -3.14 -8.96 5.26
C VAL A 74 -4.20 -8.14 4.53
N SER A 75 -5.38 -8.70 4.26
CA SER A 75 -6.42 -8.07 3.43
C SER A 75 -7.00 -6.77 3.97
N GLY A 76 -6.84 -6.48 5.27
CA GLY A 76 -7.39 -5.29 5.92
C GLY A 76 -6.61 -4.00 5.66
N HIS A 77 -5.42 -4.08 5.05
CA HIS A 77 -4.53 -2.93 4.87
C HIS A 77 -3.61 -3.11 3.65
N PRO A 78 -3.24 -2.03 2.93
CA PRO A 78 -2.32 -2.10 1.79
C PRO A 78 -0.90 -2.52 2.15
N TYR A 79 -0.55 -2.44 3.43
CA TYR A 79 0.76 -2.82 3.95
C TYR A 79 0.65 -3.82 5.10
N ALA A 80 1.63 -4.71 5.18
CA ALA A 80 1.89 -5.56 6.34
C ALA A 80 3.30 -5.25 6.91
N MET A 81 3.54 -5.58 8.17
CA MET A 81 4.87 -5.53 8.77
C MET A 81 5.48 -6.94 8.76
N ILE A 82 6.69 -7.06 8.22
CA ILE A 82 7.42 -8.32 8.14
C ILE A 82 8.53 -8.30 9.17
N GLN A 83 8.56 -9.32 10.03
CA GLN A 83 9.64 -9.52 10.98
C GLN A 83 10.52 -10.68 10.49
N THR A 84 11.79 -10.39 10.22
CA THR A 84 12.76 -11.41 9.81
C THR A 84 13.20 -12.28 10.99
N SER A 85 13.93 -13.37 10.72
CA SER A 85 14.58 -14.19 11.75
C SER A 85 15.58 -13.43 12.63
N GLU A 86 16.01 -12.24 12.20
CA GLU A 86 16.89 -11.34 12.94
C GLU A 86 16.12 -10.28 13.76
N ASN A 87 14.79 -10.40 13.84
CA ASN A 87 13.88 -9.40 14.43
C ASN A 87 13.95 -8.01 13.77
N LYS A 88 14.34 -7.95 12.49
CA LYS A 88 14.24 -6.71 11.71
C LYS A 88 12.83 -6.58 11.15
N GLU A 89 12.23 -5.43 11.38
CA GLU A 89 10.91 -5.06 10.87
C GLU A 89 11.03 -4.36 9.51
N ILE A 90 10.24 -4.82 8.54
CA ILE A 90 10.25 -4.34 7.16
C ILE A 90 8.80 -4.20 6.70
N GLN A 91 8.43 -3.02 6.21
CA GLN A 91 7.12 -2.83 5.58
C GLN A 91 7.04 -3.57 4.24
N ALA A 92 5.95 -4.31 4.04
CA ALA A 92 5.63 -5.00 2.78
C ALA A 92 4.32 -4.50 2.21
N GLU A 93 4.26 -4.33 0.89
CA GLU A 93 3.07 -3.96 0.15
C GLU A 93 2.28 -5.22 -0.25
N VAL A 94 0.95 -5.19 -0.10
CA VAL A 94 0.06 -6.28 -0.53
C VAL A 94 -0.28 -6.08 -2.02
N VAL A 95 0.40 -6.85 -2.88
CA VAL A 95 0.38 -6.65 -4.34
C VAL A 95 -0.55 -7.61 -5.08
N ALA A 96 -0.94 -8.74 -4.50
CA ALA A 96 -1.98 -9.60 -5.07
C ALA A 96 -2.69 -10.42 -3.99
N ILE A 97 -3.96 -10.74 -4.23
CA ILE A 97 -4.77 -11.59 -3.35
C ILE A 97 -5.60 -12.55 -4.22
N ASN A 98 -5.48 -13.85 -3.95
CA ASN A 98 -6.47 -14.83 -4.40
C ASN A 98 -7.48 -15.03 -3.27
N LYS A 99 -8.67 -14.46 -3.49
CA LYS A 99 -9.79 -14.50 -2.54
C LYS A 99 -10.28 -15.92 -2.23
N GLU A 100 -10.26 -16.79 -3.24
CA GLU A 100 -10.90 -18.11 -3.20
C GLU A 100 -10.00 -19.13 -2.52
N SER A 101 -8.69 -18.95 -2.68
CA SER A 101 -7.65 -19.79 -2.06
C SER A 101 -7.08 -19.20 -0.77
N ASN A 102 -7.51 -17.98 -0.41
CA ASN A 102 -7.05 -17.25 0.78
C ASN A 102 -5.51 -17.15 0.86
N ILE A 103 -4.88 -16.84 -0.27
CA ILE A 103 -3.43 -16.60 -0.35
C ILE A 103 -3.18 -15.19 -0.91
N ALA A 104 -2.08 -14.59 -0.48
CA ALA A 104 -1.67 -13.26 -0.90
C ALA A 104 -0.18 -13.23 -1.25
N ILE A 105 0.17 -12.34 -2.16
CA ILE A 105 1.54 -11.99 -2.49
C ILE A 105 1.84 -10.61 -1.93
N LEU A 106 2.92 -10.54 -1.17
CA LEU A 106 3.46 -9.30 -0.63
C LEU A 106 4.78 -8.97 -1.31
N LYS A 107 5.13 -7.69 -1.37
CA LYS A 107 6.38 -7.20 -1.95
C LYS A 107 7.16 -6.35 -0.95
N ILE A 108 8.44 -6.65 -0.78
CA ILE A 108 9.39 -5.81 -0.03
C ILE A 108 10.51 -5.33 -0.94
N ASN A 109 11.09 -4.17 -0.60
CA ASN A 109 12.29 -3.64 -1.25
C ASN A 109 13.38 -3.36 -0.21
N ASN A 110 14.31 -4.31 -0.05
CA ASN A 110 15.41 -4.18 0.90
C ASN A 110 16.71 -4.83 0.41
N SER A 111 17.84 -4.46 1.03
CA SER A 111 19.16 -4.98 0.69
C SER A 111 19.49 -6.33 1.34
N ALA A 112 18.64 -6.88 2.22
CA ALA A 112 18.92 -8.14 2.90
C ALA A 112 19.13 -9.28 1.88
N ASN A 113 20.15 -10.11 2.11
CA ASN A 113 20.41 -11.26 1.28
C ASN A 113 19.56 -12.45 1.77
N ILE A 114 18.38 -12.61 1.17
CA ILE A 114 17.47 -13.74 1.43
C ILE A 114 17.53 -14.69 0.24
N THR A 115 17.69 -15.99 0.50
CA THR A 115 17.59 -17.04 -0.51
C THR A 115 16.13 -17.49 -0.62
N PRO A 116 15.43 -17.26 -1.74
CA PRO A 116 14.02 -17.62 -1.86
C PRO A 116 13.85 -19.14 -1.94
N TYR A 117 12.65 -19.61 -1.56
CA TYR A 117 12.19 -20.94 -1.93
C TYR A 117 12.05 -21.07 -3.45
N THR A 118 12.30 -22.28 -3.96
CA THR A 118 11.93 -22.65 -5.33
C THR A 118 10.53 -23.28 -5.31
N ILE A 119 9.75 -23.12 -6.37
CA ILE A 119 8.41 -23.71 -6.49
C ILE A 119 8.49 -24.98 -7.37
N SER A 120 7.72 -26.01 -7.03
CA SER A 120 7.65 -27.29 -7.76
C SER A 120 6.21 -27.74 -7.98
N ASP A 121 5.90 -28.22 -9.18
CA ASP A 121 4.59 -28.76 -9.56
C ASP A 121 4.27 -30.14 -8.95
N SER A 122 5.23 -30.77 -8.28
CA SER A 122 5.01 -32.04 -7.61
C SER A 122 4.30 -31.81 -6.28
N LEU A 123 3.29 -32.61 -5.93
CA LEU A 123 2.67 -32.58 -4.61
C LEU A 123 2.86 -33.94 -3.93
N THR A 124 3.63 -33.93 -2.84
CA THR A 124 3.90 -35.12 -2.03
C THR A 124 3.53 -34.78 -0.59
N ILE A 125 2.53 -35.47 -0.04
CA ILE A 125 2.04 -35.19 1.31
C ILE A 125 2.39 -36.38 2.19
N GLU A 126 3.36 -36.18 3.09
CA GLU A 126 3.74 -37.20 4.08
C GLU A 126 3.11 -36.93 5.45
N GLU A 127 2.86 -35.66 5.78
CA GLU A 127 2.29 -35.22 7.06
C GLU A 127 1.13 -34.25 6.86
N THR A 128 0.29 -34.10 7.89
CA THR A 128 -0.81 -33.13 7.93
C THR A 128 -0.31 -31.77 8.41
N PRO A 129 -0.04 -30.80 7.51
CA PRO A 129 0.52 -29.51 7.90
C PRO A 129 -0.56 -28.63 8.51
N LYS A 130 -0.16 -27.65 9.32
CA LYS A 130 -1.10 -26.67 9.89
C LYS A 130 -1.40 -25.56 8.90
N VAL A 131 -2.53 -24.89 9.09
CA VAL A 131 -2.87 -23.70 8.30
C VAL A 131 -1.77 -22.63 8.43
N GLY A 132 -1.39 -22.08 7.28
CA GLY A 132 -0.29 -21.14 7.14
C GLY A 132 1.03 -21.80 6.76
N GLU A 133 1.19 -23.12 6.98
CA GLU A 133 2.43 -23.83 6.67
C GLU A 133 2.52 -24.19 5.18
N ILE A 134 3.71 -23.99 4.59
CA ILE A 134 4.06 -24.51 3.26
C ILE A 134 4.39 -26.01 3.31
N ILE A 135 4.08 -26.70 2.22
CA ILE A 135 4.51 -28.08 1.97
C ILE A 135 5.76 -28.01 1.09
N VAL A 136 6.83 -28.68 1.49
CA VAL A 136 8.09 -28.70 0.74
C VAL A 136 8.56 -30.11 0.43
N ASP A 137 9.24 -30.29 -0.70
CA ASP A 137 9.89 -31.55 -1.05
C ASP A 137 11.25 -31.75 -0.34
N GLU A 138 11.92 -32.88 -0.59
CA GLU A 138 13.26 -33.19 -0.04
C GLU A 138 14.33 -32.13 -0.38
N LYS A 139 14.11 -31.34 -1.43
CA LYS A 139 15.01 -30.28 -1.89
C LYS A 139 14.58 -28.89 -1.41
N GLN A 140 13.61 -28.80 -0.52
CA GLN A 140 13.02 -27.55 -0.04
C GLN A 140 12.31 -26.75 -1.15
N ASN A 141 11.72 -27.42 -2.14
CA ASN A 141 10.86 -26.75 -3.11
C ASN A 141 9.42 -26.72 -2.59
N ILE A 142 8.75 -25.56 -2.65
CA ILE A 142 7.34 -25.41 -2.30
C ILE A 142 6.46 -26.18 -3.28
N GLN A 143 5.61 -27.05 -2.73
CA GLN A 143 4.61 -27.85 -3.42
C GLN A 143 3.19 -27.30 -3.20
N GLY A 144 3.00 -26.50 -2.14
CA GLY A 144 1.73 -25.87 -1.80
C GLY A 144 1.74 -25.19 -0.45
N ILE A 145 0.61 -24.65 -0.03
CA ILE A 145 0.38 -24.05 1.30
C ILE A 145 -0.98 -24.49 1.85
N VAL A 146 -1.05 -24.74 3.16
CA VAL A 146 -2.34 -25.04 3.82
C VAL A 146 -3.07 -23.73 4.13
N SER A 147 -4.31 -23.62 3.67
CA SER A 147 -5.15 -22.44 3.83
C SER A 147 -6.54 -22.80 4.32
N PHE A 148 -7.28 -21.81 4.85
CA PHE A 148 -8.72 -21.91 5.03
C PHE A 148 -9.43 -21.42 3.78
N ILE A 149 -10.38 -22.18 3.25
CA ILE A 149 -11.30 -21.72 2.21
C ILE A 149 -12.73 -21.66 2.74
N HIS A 150 -13.52 -20.72 2.24
CA HIS A 150 -14.92 -20.59 2.60
C HIS A 150 -15.79 -21.43 1.65
N GLN A 151 -16.35 -22.54 2.16
CA GLN A 151 -17.17 -23.47 1.39
C GLN A 151 -18.44 -23.83 2.17
N ASN A 152 -19.62 -23.65 1.55
CA ASN A 152 -20.92 -23.96 2.15
C ASN A 152 -21.12 -23.31 3.55
N ASP A 153 -20.83 -22.01 3.66
CA ASP A 153 -20.93 -21.23 4.90
C ASP A 153 -20.04 -21.71 6.05
N ARG A 154 -18.94 -22.42 5.73
CA ARG A 154 -17.94 -22.91 6.70
C ARG A 154 -16.53 -22.70 6.17
N PHE A 155 -15.58 -22.59 7.11
CA PHE A 155 -14.17 -22.64 6.80
C PHE A 155 -13.70 -24.09 6.81
N VAL A 156 -13.02 -24.50 5.73
CA VAL A 156 -12.40 -25.82 5.63
C VAL A 156 -10.93 -25.66 5.27
N GLU A 157 -10.09 -26.51 5.85
CA GLU A 157 -8.67 -26.56 5.53
C GLU A 157 -8.47 -27.21 4.17
N LYS A 158 -7.65 -26.58 3.32
CA LYS A 158 -7.32 -27.08 1.99
C LYS A 158 -5.87 -26.76 1.66
N ILE A 159 -5.22 -27.70 1.01
CA ILE A 159 -3.91 -27.47 0.39
C ILE A 159 -4.13 -26.72 -0.91
N ILE A 160 -3.53 -25.54 -1.02
CA ILE A 160 -3.45 -24.75 -2.23
C ILE A 160 -2.19 -25.18 -2.98
N PRO A 161 -2.31 -25.70 -4.20
CA PRO A 161 -1.17 -26.22 -4.95
C PRO A 161 -0.24 -25.10 -5.41
N SER A 162 1.03 -25.44 -5.64
CA SER A 162 2.06 -24.57 -6.21
C SER A 162 1.64 -23.86 -7.49
N THR A 163 0.88 -24.50 -8.36
CA THR A 163 0.38 -23.90 -9.61
C THR A 163 -0.47 -22.65 -9.35
N GLU A 164 -1.33 -22.66 -8.32
CA GLU A 164 -2.13 -21.48 -7.96
C GLU A 164 -1.27 -20.36 -7.33
N ILE A 165 -0.17 -20.73 -6.65
CA ILE A 165 0.80 -19.78 -6.10
C ILE A 165 1.56 -19.09 -7.25
N GLU A 166 1.99 -19.84 -8.26
CA GLU A 166 2.69 -19.31 -9.43
C GLU A 166 1.79 -18.38 -10.26
N GLU A 167 0.55 -18.76 -10.52
CA GLU A 167 -0.43 -17.92 -11.21
C GLU A 167 -0.65 -16.59 -10.47
N LEU A 168 -0.76 -16.64 -9.14
CA LEU A 168 -0.91 -15.43 -8.33
C LEU A 168 0.35 -14.57 -8.33
N LEU A 169 1.54 -15.18 -8.30
CA LEU A 169 2.81 -14.48 -8.39
C LEU A 169 2.97 -13.76 -9.75
N LEU A 170 2.63 -14.42 -10.85
CA LEU A 170 2.61 -13.81 -12.18
C LEU A 170 1.66 -12.61 -12.22
N THR A 171 0.45 -12.77 -11.67
CA THR A 171 -0.53 -11.67 -11.55
C THR A 171 0.06 -10.51 -10.75
N ALA A 172 0.73 -10.77 -9.63
CA ALA A 172 1.35 -9.74 -8.79
C ALA A 172 2.45 -8.94 -9.51
N GLU A 173 3.07 -9.51 -10.53
CA GLU A 173 4.12 -8.86 -11.33
C GLU A 173 3.57 -8.09 -12.52
N GLU A 174 2.56 -8.65 -13.19
CA GLU A 174 2.00 -8.09 -14.42
C GLU A 174 0.86 -7.10 -14.17
N ASP A 175 0.00 -7.38 -13.20
CA ASP A 175 -1.22 -6.61 -12.90
C ASP A 175 -1.47 -6.55 -11.38
N PRO A 176 -0.67 -5.76 -10.64
CA PRO A 176 -0.79 -5.67 -9.19
C PRO A 176 -2.14 -5.08 -8.76
N LEU A 177 -2.65 -5.58 -7.65
CA LEU A 177 -3.95 -5.25 -7.08
C LEU A 177 -4.11 -3.74 -6.83
N THR A 178 -5.15 -3.16 -7.40
CA THR A 178 -5.49 -1.76 -7.16
C THR A 178 -6.10 -1.56 -5.76
N TYR A 179 -6.06 -0.33 -5.24
CA TYR A 179 -6.69 -0.01 -3.95
C TYR A 179 -8.20 -0.29 -3.93
N LYS A 180 -8.90 -0.12 -5.06
CA LYS A 180 -10.34 -0.40 -5.16
C LYS A 180 -10.63 -1.88 -5.01
N GLU A 181 -9.84 -2.71 -5.68
CA GLU A 181 -9.99 -4.17 -5.60
C GLU A 181 -9.65 -4.66 -4.20
N ARG A 182 -8.59 -4.13 -3.57
CA ARG A 182 -8.22 -4.46 -2.19
C ARG A 182 -9.31 -4.08 -1.19
N LEU A 183 -9.87 -2.87 -1.27
CA LEU A 183 -11.00 -2.46 -0.42
C LEU A 183 -12.22 -3.36 -0.59
N ALA A 184 -12.53 -3.78 -1.82
CA ALA A 184 -13.66 -4.66 -2.09
C ALA A 184 -13.51 -6.05 -1.44
N LEU A 185 -12.29 -6.45 -1.08
CA LEU A 185 -11.99 -7.72 -0.42
C LEU A 185 -12.15 -7.67 1.10
N ILE A 186 -12.08 -6.50 1.74
CA ILE A 186 -12.12 -6.37 3.21
C ILE A 186 -13.35 -7.08 3.81
N PRO A 187 -14.60 -6.82 3.37
CA PRO A 187 -15.78 -7.43 4.00
C PRO A 187 -15.85 -8.96 3.86
N TYR A 188 -15.15 -9.52 2.87
CA TYR A 188 -15.06 -10.97 2.69
C TYR A 188 -14.15 -11.60 3.75
N PHE A 189 -12.98 -11.01 3.98
CA PHE A 189 -11.98 -11.54 4.90
C PHE A 189 -12.24 -11.22 6.38
N GLU A 190 -13.06 -10.21 6.69
CA GLU A 190 -13.54 -9.95 8.07
C GLU A 190 -14.22 -11.16 8.74
N LYS A 191 -14.70 -12.12 7.93
CA LYS A 191 -15.37 -13.32 8.41
C LYS A 191 -14.40 -14.45 8.77
N PHE A 192 -13.15 -14.37 8.32
CA PHE A 192 -12.18 -15.44 8.51
C PHE A 192 -11.73 -15.50 9.97
N PRO A 193 -11.38 -16.71 10.48
CA PRO A 193 -10.74 -16.83 11.77
C PRO A 193 -9.45 -16.00 11.78
N SER A 194 -9.31 -15.12 12.77
CA SER A 194 -8.10 -14.31 12.92
C SER A 194 -7.82 -14.04 14.40
N GLU A 195 -6.53 -13.92 14.73
CA GLU A 195 -6.12 -13.47 16.05
C GLU A 195 -6.22 -11.95 16.10
N LYS A 196 -6.92 -11.42 17.12
CA LYS A 196 -6.97 -9.98 17.33
C LYS A 196 -5.60 -9.48 17.74
N ILE A 197 -5.10 -8.55 16.96
CA ILE A 197 -3.86 -7.81 17.21
C ILE A 197 -4.18 -6.36 17.54
N ASP A 198 -3.22 -5.71 18.18
CA ASP A 198 -3.26 -4.26 18.34
C ASP A 198 -2.90 -3.60 17.01
N ASN A 199 -3.90 -2.97 16.38
CA ASN A 199 -3.73 -2.31 15.09
C ASN A 199 -2.98 -0.98 15.20
N SER A 200 -2.51 -0.58 16.39
CA SER A 200 -1.71 0.63 16.60
C SER A 200 -0.40 0.67 15.81
N VAL A 201 0.07 -0.49 15.32
CA VAL A 201 1.26 -0.62 14.44
C VAL A 201 0.99 -0.13 13.02
N PHE A 202 -0.28 -0.12 12.59
CA PHE A 202 -0.65 0.35 11.26
C PHE A 202 -1.04 1.81 11.31
N ASP A 203 -0.39 2.61 10.47
CA ASP A 203 -0.87 3.94 10.13
C ASP A 203 -2.24 3.85 9.43
N VAL A 204 -2.74 5.00 8.98
CA VAL A 204 -3.96 5.07 8.17
C VAL A 204 -3.90 4.15 6.96
N ASN A 205 -5.01 3.43 6.74
CA ASN A 205 -5.23 2.68 5.53
C ASN A 205 -5.28 3.64 4.32
N SER A 206 -4.20 3.64 3.53
CA SER A 206 -4.07 4.51 2.36
C SER A 206 -5.15 4.25 1.31
N ASP A 207 -5.68 3.04 1.21
CA ASP A 207 -6.76 2.75 0.26
C ASP A 207 -8.04 3.48 0.62
N GLN A 208 -8.40 3.52 1.91
CA GLN A 208 -9.57 4.25 2.38
C GLN A 208 -9.42 5.75 2.10
N LEU A 209 -8.22 6.30 2.31
CA LEU A 209 -7.93 7.69 2.01
C LEU A 209 -8.02 7.99 0.50
N LEU A 210 -7.53 7.09 -0.37
CA LEU A 210 -7.64 7.23 -1.81
C LEU A 210 -9.10 7.09 -2.30
N SER A 211 -9.88 6.17 -1.74
CA SER A 211 -11.32 6.05 -2.02
C SER A 211 -12.07 7.33 -1.62
N PHE A 212 -11.74 7.90 -0.47
CA PHE A 212 -12.29 9.18 -0.02
C PHE A 212 -11.98 10.33 -1.01
N ILE A 213 -10.76 10.38 -1.54
CA ILE A 213 -10.36 11.38 -2.54
C ILE A 213 -11.13 11.20 -3.86
N ASP A 214 -11.34 9.97 -4.32
CA ASP A 214 -12.16 9.68 -5.50
C ASP A 214 -13.61 10.14 -5.32
N GLU A 215 -14.20 9.86 -4.16
CA GLU A 215 -15.56 10.31 -3.81
C GLU A 215 -15.65 11.83 -3.78
N PHE A 216 -14.63 12.50 -3.25
CA PHE A 216 -14.52 13.95 -3.30
C PHE A 216 -14.43 14.49 -4.74
N HIS A 217 -13.59 13.90 -5.60
CA HIS A 217 -13.50 14.28 -7.01
C HIS A 217 -14.84 14.10 -7.74
N ALA A 218 -15.55 13.01 -7.46
CA ALA A 218 -16.89 12.77 -8.00
C ALA A 218 -17.90 13.83 -7.52
N ALA A 219 -17.88 14.18 -6.23
CA ALA A 219 -18.74 15.22 -5.66
C ALA A 219 -18.44 16.61 -6.25
N LEU A 220 -17.16 16.96 -6.43
CA LEU A 220 -16.76 18.18 -7.13
C LEU A 220 -17.25 18.19 -8.58
N ASN A 221 -17.10 17.08 -9.31
CA ASN A 221 -17.60 16.97 -10.68
C ASN A 221 -19.13 17.17 -10.74
N SER A 222 -19.90 16.63 -9.79
CA SER A 222 -21.36 16.85 -9.76
C SER A 222 -21.72 18.29 -9.41
N TYR A 223 -20.95 18.96 -8.56
CA TYR A 223 -21.09 20.40 -8.33
C TYR A 223 -20.87 21.20 -9.62
N ILE A 224 -19.78 20.91 -10.34
CA ILE A 224 -19.40 21.62 -11.57
C ILE A 224 -20.45 21.44 -12.68
N ASN A 225 -21.02 20.23 -12.80
CA ASN A 225 -21.94 19.90 -13.89
C ASN A 225 -23.40 20.24 -13.56
N ASP A 226 -23.82 19.96 -12.34
CA ASP A 226 -25.24 19.94 -11.95
C ASP A 226 -25.55 20.92 -10.80
N GLY A 227 -24.55 21.58 -10.21
CA GLY A 227 -24.71 22.47 -9.06
C GLY A 227 -25.01 21.76 -7.74
N LYS A 228 -24.80 20.43 -7.65
CA LYS A 228 -25.02 19.68 -6.40
C LYS A 228 -23.90 19.95 -5.40
N GLU A 229 -24.26 20.27 -4.16
CA GLU A 229 -23.29 20.69 -3.13
C GLU A 229 -22.81 19.53 -2.23
N GLU A 230 -22.78 18.30 -2.75
CA GLU A 230 -22.34 17.10 -2.00
C GLU A 230 -20.90 17.20 -1.50
N TYR A 231 -20.04 17.93 -2.23
CA TYR A 231 -18.63 18.16 -1.86
C TYR A 231 -18.47 18.84 -0.49
N ARG A 232 -19.47 19.61 -0.02
CA ARG A 232 -19.42 20.28 1.29
C ARG A 232 -19.16 19.30 2.43
N ALA A 233 -19.68 18.07 2.32
CA ALA A 233 -19.51 17.04 3.35
C ALA A 233 -18.04 16.59 3.51
N PHE A 234 -17.20 16.82 2.50
CA PHE A 234 -15.80 16.45 2.47
C PHE A 234 -14.87 17.54 3.02
N ILE A 235 -15.33 18.79 3.09
CA ILE A 235 -14.50 19.93 3.48
C ILE A 235 -14.48 20.08 5.02
N GLY A 236 -13.28 20.19 5.60
CA GLY A 236 -13.05 20.43 7.03
C GLY A 236 -12.51 21.82 7.36
N ASN A 237 -12.40 22.70 6.36
CA ASN A 237 -11.84 24.05 6.50
C ASN A 237 -12.78 25.09 5.88
N ASP A 238 -13.19 26.09 6.66
CA ASP A 238 -14.13 27.13 6.23
C ASP A 238 -13.57 28.03 5.11
N GLU A 239 -12.26 28.32 5.12
CA GLU A 239 -11.60 29.11 4.08
C GLU A 239 -11.61 28.38 2.73
N LEU A 240 -11.38 27.07 2.74
CA LEU A 240 -11.46 26.22 1.54
C LEU A 240 -12.90 26.16 1.02
N LEU A 241 -13.88 26.01 1.92
CA LEU A 241 -15.30 26.04 1.53
C LEU A 241 -15.67 27.37 0.89
N GLN A 242 -15.29 28.49 1.52
CA GLN A 242 -15.50 29.83 1.00
C GLN A 242 -14.82 30.01 -0.37
N HIS A 243 -13.61 29.48 -0.55
CA HIS A 243 -12.91 29.52 -1.83
C HIS A 243 -13.70 28.83 -2.95
N PHE A 244 -14.30 27.66 -2.70
CA PHE A 244 -15.17 26.99 -3.66
C PHE A 244 -16.43 27.80 -3.98
N GLU A 245 -17.06 28.39 -2.96
CA GLU A 245 -18.28 29.21 -3.10
C GLU A 245 -18.04 30.52 -3.88
N GLU A 246 -16.85 31.11 -3.72
CA GLU A 246 -16.44 32.34 -4.42
C GLU A 246 -15.97 32.07 -5.85
N THR A 247 -15.26 30.96 -6.07
CA THR A 247 -14.61 30.69 -7.35
C THR A 247 -15.62 30.31 -8.43
N LYS A 248 -16.77 29.71 -8.07
CA LYS A 248 -18.01 29.51 -8.88
C LYS A 248 -17.88 29.27 -10.39
N SER A 249 -16.74 28.85 -10.95
CA SER A 249 -16.51 29.03 -12.39
C SER A 249 -15.18 28.50 -12.94
N THR A 250 -14.72 27.32 -12.51
CA THR A 250 -13.74 26.57 -13.31
C THR A 250 -14.40 25.29 -13.80
N LYS A 251 -14.61 25.17 -15.12
CA LYS A 251 -15.14 23.97 -15.79
C LYS A 251 -14.09 22.86 -15.85
N ILE A 252 -13.37 22.67 -14.75
CA ILE A 252 -12.28 21.70 -14.62
C ILE A 252 -12.92 20.42 -14.12
N GLN A 253 -13.06 19.43 -14.99
CA GLN A 253 -13.56 18.10 -14.61
C GLN A 253 -12.40 17.17 -14.31
N PHE A 254 -12.51 16.42 -13.22
CA PHE A 254 -11.55 15.38 -12.84
C PHE A 254 -11.92 14.09 -13.57
N SER A 255 -11.01 13.48 -14.32
CA SER A 255 -11.31 12.24 -15.06
C SER A 255 -10.58 11.02 -14.52
N LYS A 256 -9.30 11.15 -14.20
CA LYS A 256 -8.48 10.06 -13.67
C LYS A 256 -7.38 10.62 -12.78
N SER A 257 -7.20 10.01 -11.62
CA SER A 257 -6.13 10.34 -10.67
C SER A 257 -5.25 9.11 -10.49
N THR A 258 -3.94 9.30 -10.55
CA THR A 258 -2.94 8.26 -10.28
C THR A 258 -2.16 8.65 -9.05
N PHE A 259 -2.18 7.79 -8.04
CA PHE A 259 -1.48 8.01 -6.79
C PHE A 259 0.05 8.10 -6.99
N LYS A 260 0.70 9.07 -6.33
CA LYS A 260 2.17 9.18 -6.29
C LYS A 260 2.74 8.94 -4.88
N SER A 261 2.29 9.69 -3.87
CA SER A 261 2.83 9.58 -2.50
C SER A 261 1.83 10.02 -1.43
N ILE A 262 1.94 9.44 -0.22
CA ILE A 262 1.26 9.89 1.00
C ILE A 262 2.32 10.18 2.04
N ASN A 263 2.26 11.36 2.64
CA ASN A 263 3.14 11.73 3.75
C ASN A 263 2.28 12.16 4.93
N TYR A 264 2.70 11.83 6.15
CA TYR A 264 2.06 12.29 7.37
C TYR A 264 2.93 13.35 8.04
N TYR A 265 2.39 14.56 8.24
CA TYR A 265 3.09 15.67 8.85
C TYR A 265 2.11 16.56 9.62
N ASP A 266 2.46 16.97 10.85
CA ASP A 266 1.64 17.85 11.69
C ASP A 266 0.16 17.44 11.76
N TYR A 267 -0.10 16.15 11.97
CA TYR A 267 -1.45 15.57 12.04
C TYR A 267 -2.26 15.62 10.74
N GLN A 268 -1.59 15.85 9.61
CA GLN A 268 -2.20 15.92 8.28
C GLN A 268 -1.62 14.85 7.36
N TYR A 269 -2.47 14.27 6.54
CA TYR A 269 -2.06 13.44 5.41
C TYR A 269 -1.94 14.31 4.17
N ILE A 270 -0.76 14.35 3.59
CA ILE A 270 -0.44 15.07 2.36
C ILE A 270 -0.37 14.04 1.24
N VAL A 271 -1.38 14.05 0.37
CA VAL A 271 -1.51 13.12 -0.76
C VAL A 271 -1.13 13.84 -2.04
N GLU A 272 -0.15 13.30 -2.76
CA GLU A 272 0.23 13.76 -4.09
C GLU A 272 -0.34 12.80 -5.15
N LEU A 273 -1.02 13.36 -6.14
CA LEU A 273 -1.61 12.63 -7.26
C LEU A 273 -1.16 13.22 -8.61
N GLU A 274 -1.05 12.39 -9.64
CA GLU A 274 -1.11 12.83 -11.03
C GLU A 274 -2.56 12.75 -11.51
N THR A 275 -3.17 13.90 -11.76
CA THR A 275 -4.59 13.99 -12.09
C THR A 275 -4.77 14.52 -13.50
N THR A 276 -5.54 13.81 -14.32
CA THR A 276 -6.03 14.32 -15.59
C THR A 276 -7.25 15.18 -15.33
N ILE A 277 -7.10 16.46 -15.66
CA ILE A 277 -8.19 17.42 -15.64
C ILE A 277 -8.64 17.75 -17.06
N LYS A 278 -9.91 18.06 -17.22
CA LYS A 278 -10.51 18.46 -18.50
C LYS A 278 -11.10 19.86 -18.39
N GLU A 279 -10.64 20.77 -19.26
CA GLU A 279 -11.21 22.10 -19.41
C GLU A 279 -11.81 22.23 -20.82
N GLY A 280 -13.14 22.10 -20.91
CA GLY A 280 -13.81 22.04 -22.21
C GLY A 280 -13.48 20.76 -22.98
N GLN A 281 -12.68 20.86 -24.05
CA GLN A 281 -12.21 19.71 -24.84
C GLN A 281 -10.74 19.36 -24.59
N GLU A 282 -10.00 20.20 -23.87
CA GLU A 282 -8.58 19.98 -23.60
C GLU A 282 -8.42 19.14 -22.33
N GLU A 283 -7.57 18.11 -22.42
CA GLU A 283 -7.16 17.30 -21.26
C GLU A 283 -5.71 17.63 -20.93
N THR A 284 -5.46 17.91 -19.65
CA THR A 284 -4.12 18.23 -19.13
C THR A 284 -3.85 17.37 -17.91
N LYS A 285 -2.65 16.79 -17.83
CA LYS A 285 -2.16 16.17 -16.61
C LYS A 285 -1.57 17.24 -15.70
N VAL A 286 -2.00 17.26 -14.45
CA VAL A 286 -1.50 18.17 -13.41
C VAL A 286 -1.04 17.35 -12.21
N THR A 287 -0.11 17.89 -11.44
CA THR A 287 0.18 17.34 -10.11
C THR A 287 -0.79 17.97 -9.13
N GLU A 288 -1.52 17.14 -8.40
CA GLU A 288 -2.50 17.55 -7.40
C GLU A 288 -1.95 17.25 -6.01
N ILE A 289 -2.07 18.21 -5.08
CA ILE A 289 -1.74 18.01 -3.68
C ILE A 289 -2.99 18.25 -2.86
N ILE A 290 -3.42 17.20 -2.15
CA ILE A 290 -4.56 17.24 -1.23
C ILE A 290 -4.05 17.06 0.19
N ARG A 291 -4.50 17.92 1.10
CA ARG A 291 -4.27 17.75 2.54
C ARG A 291 -5.54 17.27 3.21
N CYS A 292 -5.46 16.13 3.87
CA CYS A 292 -6.55 15.47 4.56
C CYS A 292 -6.27 15.36 6.06
N ILE A 293 -7.32 15.40 6.87
CA ILE A 293 -7.30 15.06 8.29
C ILE A 293 -8.40 14.05 8.59
N LEU A 294 -8.23 13.27 9.66
CA LEU A 294 -9.24 12.35 10.17
C LEU A 294 -9.82 12.95 11.45
N VAL A 295 -11.10 13.34 11.42
CA VAL A 295 -11.82 13.92 12.57
C VAL A 295 -13.03 13.04 12.86
N ASP A 296 -13.14 12.54 14.09
CA ASP A 296 -14.24 11.65 14.49
C ASP A 296 -14.45 10.46 13.55
N GLN A 297 -13.34 9.83 13.13
CA GLN A 297 -13.31 8.72 12.16
C GLN A 297 -13.83 9.08 10.75
N GLN A 298 -13.94 10.37 10.43
CA GLN A 298 -14.32 10.86 9.12
C GLN A 298 -13.19 11.65 8.49
N TRP A 299 -12.88 11.31 7.25
CA TRP A 299 -11.92 12.06 6.45
C TRP A 299 -12.47 13.44 6.08
N LYS A 300 -11.59 14.45 6.13
CA LYS A 300 -11.88 15.82 5.73
C LYS A 300 -10.72 16.41 4.95
N ILE A 301 -11.03 17.16 3.90
CA ILE A 301 -10.08 17.93 3.11
C ILE A 301 -9.96 19.32 3.71
N ILE A 302 -8.73 19.73 3.98
CA ILE A 302 -8.41 21.05 4.53
C ILE A 302 -7.66 21.94 3.54
N SER A 303 -7.03 21.35 2.51
CA SER A 303 -6.39 22.09 1.43
C SER A 303 -6.35 21.25 0.16
N PHE A 304 -6.43 21.93 -0.98
CA PHE A 304 -6.46 21.35 -2.31
C PHE A 304 -5.77 22.32 -3.27
N GLN A 305 -4.77 21.85 -4.03
CA GLN A 305 -4.01 22.68 -4.96
C GLN A 305 -3.48 21.89 -6.15
N PHE A 306 -3.33 22.57 -7.29
CA PHE A 306 -2.65 22.06 -8.48
C PHE A 306 -1.26 22.68 -8.64
N GLN A 307 -0.29 21.88 -9.04
CA GLN A 307 1.03 22.28 -9.49
C GLN A 307 1.15 22.01 -10.99
N GLN A 308 1.62 23.02 -11.73
CA GLN A 308 1.95 22.94 -13.15
C GLN A 308 3.46 22.78 -13.35
#